data_AF-A0ABD3GZN0-F1
#
_entry.id   AF-A0ABD3GZN0-F1
#
_cell.length_a   1.000
_cell.length_b   1.000
_cell.length_c   1.000
_cell.angle_alpha   90.00
_cell.angle_beta   90.00
_cell.angle_gamma   90.00
#
_symmetry.space_group_name_H-M   'P 1'
#
loop_
_entity.id
_entity.type
_entity.pdbx_description
1 polymer ?
#
loop_
_entity_poly.entity_id
_entity_poly.type
_entity_poly.pdbx_seq_one_letter_code
_entity_poly.pdbx_strand_id
1 'polypeptide(L)'
;MLRSSLLLTIATCVPNSVRVSLCVTDVKWPKQISEIKDFLLTARRKDARSVKIKRGKDVVKFKVRCKKYLYTLSVHDHDKADKLKQSLPPGLTVHDL
;
A
#
# COMPACT_ATOMS: atom_id res chain seq x y z
N MET A 1 -0.67 46.36 31.82
CA MET A 1 -0.52 44.91 32.06
C MET A 1 -1.45 44.14 31.14
N LEU A 2 -1.08 44.03 29.85
CA LEU A 2 -1.83 43.22 28.89
C LEU A 2 -1.22 41.81 28.87
N ARG A 3 -1.98 40.85 29.40
CA ARG A 3 -1.74 39.40 29.40
C ARG A 3 -1.44 38.96 27.95
N SER A 4 -0.26 38.47 27.62
CA SER A 4 0.31 37.14 27.91
C SER A 4 -0.52 35.96 27.41
N SER A 5 0.19 35.11 26.67
CA SER A 5 -0.09 33.73 26.25
C SER A 5 -1.01 33.47 25.06
N LEU A 6 -0.33 33.18 23.95
CA LEU A 6 -0.39 31.94 23.18
C LEU A 6 -1.74 31.20 23.12
N LEU A 7 -2.25 31.06 21.90
CA LEU A 7 -2.42 29.73 21.30
C LEU A 7 -2.48 29.86 19.77
N LEU A 8 -1.37 29.46 19.15
CA LEU A 8 -1.22 29.24 17.72
C LEU A 8 -1.90 27.91 17.38
N THR A 9 -3.20 27.93 17.08
CA THR A 9 -3.89 26.75 16.55
C THR A 9 -3.76 26.76 15.03
N ILE A 10 -2.69 26.13 14.55
CA ILE A 10 -2.60 25.61 13.19
C ILE A 10 -3.69 24.54 13.03
N ALA A 11 -4.85 24.96 12.53
CA ALA A 11 -5.86 24.04 12.02
C ALA A 11 -5.27 23.31 10.83
N THR A 12 -4.84 22.08 11.06
CA THR A 12 -4.35 21.18 10.03
C THR A 12 -5.46 20.93 9.02
N CYS A 13 -5.17 21.33 7.79
CA CYS A 13 -5.91 20.98 6.59
C CYS A 13 -6.01 19.45 6.50
N VAL A 14 -7.21 18.89 6.66
CA VAL A 14 -7.49 17.49 6.31
C VAL A 14 -8.44 17.47 5.11
N PRO A 15 -7.92 17.50 3.88
CA PRO A 15 -8.66 17.06 2.72
C PRO A 15 -8.46 15.55 2.57
N ASN A 16 -9.55 14.80 2.64
CA ASN A 16 -9.84 13.61 1.81
C ASN A 16 -10.69 12.59 2.55
N SER A 17 -12.00 12.83 2.58
CA SER A 17 -12.96 11.73 2.54
C SER A 17 -13.17 11.36 1.07
N VAL A 18 -12.25 10.58 0.50
CA VAL A 18 -12.51 9.87 -0.75
C VAL A 18 -13.00 8.49 -0.37
N ARG A 19 -14.32 8.37 -0.28
CA ARG A 19 -15.05 7.10 -0.32
C ARG A 19 -14.77 6.44 -1.67
N VAL A 20 -13.70 5.65 -1.77
CA VAL A 20 -13.47 4.82 -2.97
C VAL A 20 -14.38 3.62 -2.86
N SER A 21 -15.57 3.83 -3.42
CA SER A 21 -16.50 2.80 -3.88
C SER A 21 -15.73 1.68 -4.59
N LEU A 22 -16.14 0.44 -4.34
CA LEU A 22 -15.60 -0.76 -4.98
C LEU A 22 -15.75 -0.68 -6.52
N CYS A 23 -14.78 -0.12 -7.21
CA CYS A 23 -14.62 -0.35 -8.64
C CYS A 23 -13.84 -1.66 -8.81
N VAL A 24 -14.58 -2.77 -8.86
CA VAL A 24 -14.09 -4.10 -9.25
C VAL A 24 -13.72 -4.06 -10.74
N THR A 25 -12.61 -3.42 -11.10
CA THR A 25 -12.10 -3.38 -12.47
C THR A 25 -10.58 -3.49 -12.49
N ASP A 26 -10.08 -4.69 -12.22
CA ASP A 26 -8.74 -5.01 -12.69
C ASP A 26 -8.58 -6.48 -13.09
N VAL A 27 -9.39 -6.90 -14.05
CA VAL A 27 -9.12 -8.11 -14.86
C VAL A 27 -8.06 -7.79 -15.92
N LYS A 28 -6.92 -7.23 -15.50
CA LYS A 28 -5.76 -7.07 -16.36
C LYS A 28 -4.77 -8.17 -15.99
N TRP A 29 -4.85 -9.27 -16.75
CA TRP A 29 -4.02 -10.48 -16.71
C TRP A 29 -3.11 -10.61 -15.47
N PRO A 30 -3.54 -11.33 -14.41
CA PRO A 30 -2.75 -11.46 -13.20
C PRO A 30 -1.41 -12.15 -13.49
N LYS A 31 -0.33 -11.63 -12.90
CA LYS A 31 1.00 -12.24 -12.96
C LYS A 31 1.43 -12.62 -11.55
N GLN A 32 1.79 -13.89 -11.37
CA GLN A 32 2.35 -14.36 -10.12
C GLN A 32 3.84 -14.03 -10.07
N ILE A 33 4.29 -13.56 -8.90
CA ILE A 33 5.70 -13.44 -8.57
C ILE A 33 6.00 -14.53 -7.52
N SER A 34 7.01 -15.34 -7.79
CA SER A 34 7.44 -16.41 -6.87
C SER A 34 8.54 -15.93 -5.91
N GLU A 35 9.35 -14.94 -6.31
CA GLU A 35 10.48 -14.46 -5.52
C GLU A 35 10.27 -13.06 -4.90
N ILE A 36 10.77 -12.89 -3.68
CA ILE A 36 10.74 -11.60 -2.97
C ILE A 36 11.57 -10.52 -3.71
N LYS A 37 12.68 -10.91 -4.35
CA LYS A 37 13.57 -9.99 -5.06
C LYS A 37 12.83 -9.25 -6.18
N ASP A 38 12.11 -10.00 -7.01
CA ASP A 38 11.30 -9.47 -8.12
C ASP A 38 10.15 -8.60 -7.62
N PHE A 39 9.58 -8.94 -6.46
CA PHE A 39 8.56 -8.12 -5.81
C PHE A 39 9.11 -6.75 -5.40
N LEU A 40 10.27 -6.69 -4.74
CA LEU A 40 10.90 -5.43 -4.35
C LEU A 40 11.28 -4.57 -5.55
N LEU A 41 11.77 -5.19 -6.63
CA LEU A 41 12.06 -4.50 -7.88
C LEU A 41 10.79 -3.91 -8.52
N THR A 42 9.68 -4.65 -8.48
CA THR A 42 8.38 -4.20 -8.98
C THR A 42 7.79 -3.08 -8.14
N ALA A 43 7.93 -3.13 -6.82
CA ALA A 43 7.43 -2.09 -5.90
C ALA A 43 8.19 -0.76 -6.05
N ARG A 44 9.48 -0.80 -6.40
CA ARG A 44 10.29 0.40 -6.65
C ARG A 44 10.12 0.99 -8.05
N ARG A 45 9.47 0.28 -8.97
CA ARG A 45 9.26 0.77 -10.35
C ARG A 45 8.31 1.97 -10.33
N LYS A 46 8.63 2.99 -11.13
CA LYS A 46 7.78 4.17 -11.41
C LYS A 46 6.36 3.86 -11.94
N ASP A 47 6.11 2.61 -12.32
CA ASP A 47 4.82 2.15 -12.84
C ASP A 47 3.88 1.63 -11.74
N ALA A 48 4.42 1.37 -10.53
CA ALA A 48 3.65 0.91 -9.39
C ALA A 48 2.88 2.10 -8.80
N ARG A 49 1.56 1.94 -8.70
CA ARG A 49 0.66 3.01 -8.21
C ARG A 49 0.22 2.77 -6.78
N SER A 50 -0.09 1.52 -6.44
CA SER A 50 -0.62 1.17 -5.13
C SER A 50 -0.37 -0.31 -4.84
N VAL A 51 -0.23 -0.65 -3.57
CA VAL A 51 -0.16 -2.04 -3.10
C VAL A 51 -1.39 -2.33 -2.27
N LYS A 52 -2.07 -3.43 -2.58
CA LYS A 52 -3.15 -3.98 -1.75
C LYS A 52 -2.61 -5.19 -1.01
N ILE A 53 -2.58 -5.13 0.31
CA ILE A 53 -2.18 -6.24 1.18
C ILE A 53 -3.47 -6.93 1.59
N LYS A 54 -3.67 -8.17 1.14
CA LYS A 54 -4.80 -8.99 1.55
C LYS A 54 -4.32 -10.04 2.53
N ARG A 55 -4.74 -9.94 3.80
CA ARG A 55 -4.43 -10.95 4.82
C ARG A 55 -5.48 -12.06 4.77
N GLY A 56 -5.04 -13.29 4.51
CA GLY A 56 -5.83 -14.51 4.71
C GLY A 56 -5.48 -15.17 6.04
N LYS A 57 -6.12 -16.31 6.35
CA LYS A 57 -5.79 -17.10 7.56
C LYS A 57 -4.35 -17.62 7.52
N ASP A 58 -3.97 -18.26 6.41
CA ASP A 58 -2.66 -18.93 6.28
C ASP A 58 -1.74 -18.29 5.23
N VAL A 59 -2.26 -17.34 4.45
CA VAL A 59 -1.53 -16.71 3.35
C VAL A 59 -1.84 -15.23 3.27
N VAL A 60 -0.78 -14.42 3.27
CA VAL A 60 -0.84 -12.99 2.97
C VAL A 60 -0.49 -12.79 1.51
N LYS A 61 -1.34 -12.06 0.78
CA LYS A 61 -1.14 -11.76 -0.64
C LYS A 61 -0.85 -10.27 -0.82
N PHE A 62 0.35 -9.97 -1.30
CA PHE A 62 0.73 -8.62 -1.72
C PHE A 62 0.38 -8.43 -3.19
N LYS A 63 -0.56 -7.52 -3.46
CA LYS A 63 -1.03 -7.22 -4.80
C LYS A 63 -0.54 -5.85 -5.22
N VAL A 64 0.47 -5.78 -6.08
CA VAL A 64 0.98 -4.52 -6.64
C VAL A 64 0.20 -4.16 -7.89
N ARG A 65 -0.36 -2.95 -7.92
CA ARG A 65 -1.00 -2.42 -9.11
C ARG A 65 0.01 -1.69 -9.98
N CYS A 66 0.31 -2.27 -11.14
CA CYS A 66 1.10 -1.64 -12.20
C CYS A 66 0.20 -1.14 -13.33
N LYS A 67 0.77 -0.42 -14.31
CA LYS A 67 0.04 0.09 -15.49
C LYS A 67 -0.64 -1.02 -16.31
N LYS A 68 0.04 -2.15 -16.53
CA LYS A 68 -0.40 -3.22 -17.44
C LYS A 68 -0.90 -4.48 -16.72
N TYR A 69 -0.38 -4.81 -15.56
CA TYR A 69 -0.69 -6.07 -14.88
C TYR A 69 -0.85 -5.85 -13.38
N LEU A 70 -1.53 -6.78 -12.74
CA LEU A 70 -1.54 -6.93 -11.30
C LEU A 70 -0.55 -8.03 -10.91
N TYR A 71 0.47 -7.66 -10.14
CA TYR A 71 1.45 -8.60 -9.65
C TYR A 71 1.06 -9.10 -8.26
N THR A 72 1.03 -10.41 -8.08
CA THR A 72 0.72 -11.02 -6.78
C THR A 72 1.90 -11.81 -6.25
N LEU A 73 2.38 -11.46 -5.06
CA LEU A 73 3.23 -12.29 -4.24
C LEU A 73 2.37 -12.93 -3.14
N SER A 74 2.45 -14.25 -2.99
CA SER A 74 1.82 -14.98 -1.89
C SER A 74 2.90 -15.38 -0.88
N VAL A 75 2.69 -15.03 0.38
CA VAL A 75 3.59 -15.34 1.48
C VAL A 75 2.81 -16.11 2.54
N HIS A 76 3.33 -17.26 2.95
CA HIS A 76 2.69 -18.12 3.96
C HIS A 76 3.02 -17.66 5.38
N ASP A 77 4.23 -17.13 5.61
CA ASP A 77 4.67 -16.66 6.91
C ASP A 77 4.21 -15.23 7.20
N HIS A 78 3.40 -15.03 8.25
CA HIS A 78 2.93 -13.70 8.66
C HIS A 78 4.07 -12.78 9.11
N ASP A 79 5.03 -13.28 9.89
CA ASP A 79 6.17 -12.48 10.36
C ASP A 79 7.04 -11.93 9.22
N LYS A 80 7.21 -12.73 8.15
CA LYS A 80 7.93 -12.29 6.95
C LYS A 80 7.11 -11.25 6.19
N ALA A 81 5.78 -11.40 6.17
CA ALA A 81 4.89 -10.44 5.54
C ALA A 81 4.96 -9.07 6.21
N ASP A 82 5.02 -9.00 7.55
CA ASP A 82 5.11 -7.73 8.26
C ASP A 82 6.45 -7.02 8.03
N LYS A 83 7.56 -7.77 7.98
CA LYS A 83 8.87 -7.24 7.57
C LYS A 83 8.87 -6.73 6.13
N LEU A 84 8.19 -7.43 5.22
CA LEU A 84 8.03 -6.98 3.83
C LEU A 84 7.20 -5.70 3.75
N LYS A 85 6.15 -5.55 4.57
CA LYS A 85 5.37 -4.32 4.64
C LYS A 85 6.22 -3.12 5.05
N GLN A 86 7.12 -3.29 6.02
CA GLN A 86 8.05 -2.23 6.46
C GLN A 86 9.12 -1.90 5.41
N SER A 87 9.48 -2.86 4.55
CA SER A 87 10.48 -2.68 3.49
C SER A 87 9.95 -1.93 2.27
N LEU A 88 8.64 -1.66 2.21
CA LEU A 88 8.03 -0.92 1.11
C LEU A 88 8.44 0.57 1.17
N PRO A 89 8.70 1.19 0.00
CA PRO A 89 9.06 2.61 -0.03
C PRO A 89 7.88 3.49 0.45
N PRO A 90 8.12 4.51 1.30
CA PRO A 90 7.07 5.33 1.91
C PRO A 90 6.28 6.24 0.95
N GLY A 91 6.63 6.25 -0.34
CA GLY A 91 5.90 6.98 -1.39
C GLY A 91 4.82 6.17 -2.12
N LEU A 92 4.62 4.91 -1.76
CA LEU A 92 3.67 4.02 -2.41
C LEU A 92 2.40 3.88 -1.56
N THR A 93 1.22 4.12 -2.15
CA THR A 93 -0.04 4.01 -1.41
C THR A 93 -0.32 2.55 -1.04
N VAL A 94 -0.32 2.25 0.26
CA VAL A 94 -0.62 0.92 0.80
C VAL A 94 -2.08 0.89 1.27
N HIS A 95 -2.82 -0.11 0.79
CA HIS A 95 -4.17 -0.41 1.25
C HIS A 95 -4.19 -1.80 1.89
N ASP A 96 -4.55 -1.86 3.17
CA ASP A 96 -4.79 -3.10 3.88
C ASP A 96 -6.26 -3.54 3.69
N LEU A 97 -6.46 -4.81 3.28
CA LEU A 97 -7.76 -5.46 3.05
C LEU A 97 -7.91 -6.74 3.88
#